data_AF-F0P062-F1
#
_entry.id   AF-F0P062-F1
#
_cell.length_a   1.000
_cell.length_b   1.000
_cell.length_c   1.000
_cell.angle_alpha   90.00
_cell.angle_beta   90.00
_cell.angle_gamma   90.00
#
_symmetry.space_group_name_H-M   'P 1'
#
loop_
_entity.id
_entity.type
_entity.pdbx_description
1 polymer ?
#
loop_
_entity_poly.entity_id
_entity_poly.type
_entity_poly.pdbx_seq_one_letter_code
_entity_poly.pdbx_strand_id
1 'polypeptide(L)'
;MKKQKRTFWFNLLVVIMAILVLSLLYRGIELYRTQDYLFRTFLNNDAPEMPSWYPITTIIFSVISVIGVVLLYFYKKIGVFLLLGSLFIAACLQPEFMPDGTLYTLFSLFFFVGYGLAILYPHWKEFD
;
A
#
# COMPACT_ATOMS: atom_id res chain seq x y z
N MET A 1 -30.23 -6.83 -3.85
CA MET A 1 -28.79 -7.18 -3.84
C MET A 1 -28.62 -8.57 -3.25
N LYS A 2 -28.18 -9.58 -4.02
CA LYS A 2 -27.77 -10.86 -3.44
C LYS A 2 -26.57 -10.58 -2.53
N LYS A 3 -26.64 -10.94 -1.24
CA LYS A 3 -25.47 -10.96 -0.35
C LYS A 3 -24.51 -12.03 -0.91
N GLN A 4 -23.53 -11.61 -1.70
CA GLN A 4 -22.45 -12.48 -2.15
C GLN A 4 -21.62 -12.89 -0.94
N LYS A 5 -21.40 -14.20 -0.80
CA LYS A 5 -20.74 -14.77 0.36
C LYS A 5 -19.24 -14.71 0.11
N ARG A 6 -18.58 -13.67 0.65
CA ARG A 6 -17.12 -13.55 0.65
C ARG A 6 -16.48 -14.80 1.23
N THR A 7 -15.46 -15.31 0.56
CA THR A 7 -14.66 -16.41 1.09
C THR A 7 -13.83 -15.95 2.28
N PHE A 8 -13.41 -16.90 3.12
CA PHE A 8 -12.48 -16.62 4.22
C PHE A 8 -11.20 -15.95 3.69
N TRP A 9 -10.65 -16.49 2.60
CA TRP A 9 -9.44 -15.97 1.95
C TRP A 9 -9.59 -14.53 1.44
N PHE A 10 -10.76 -14.18 0.90
CA PHE A 10 -11.04 -12.80 0.48
C PHE A 10 -11.03 -11.84 1.67
N ASN A 11 -11.71 -12.18 2.77
CA ASN A 11 -11.73 -11.33 3.96
C ASN A 11 -10.33 -11.21 4.59
N LEU A 12 -9.58 -12.32 4.64
CA LEU A 12 -8.21 -12.34 5.13
C LEU A 12 -7.30 -11.44 4.28
N LEU A 13 -7.40 -11.52 2.95
CA LEU A 13 -6.69 -10.63 2.03
C LEU A 13 -6.98 -9.16 2.35
N VAL A 14 -8.25 -8.78 2.50
CA VAL A 14 -8.63 -7.40 2.81
C VAL A 14 -8.02 -6.95 4.13
N VAL A 15 -8.06 -7.78 5.17
CA VAL A 15 -7.47 -7.45 6.48
C VAL A 15 -5.96 -7.27 6.38
N ILE A 16 -5.26 -8.19 5.71
CA ILE A 16 -3.81 -8.10 5.52
C ILE A 16 -3.46 -6.83 4.74
N MET A 17 -4.15 -6.57 3.63
CA MET A 17 -3.91 -5.36 2.84
C MET A 17 -4.22 -4.08 3.62
N ALA A 18 -5.27 -4.07 4.44
CA ALA A 18 -5.58 -2.94 5.31
C ALA A 18 -4.44 -2.68 6.30
N ILE A 19 -3.92 -3.73 6.95
CA ILE A 19 -2.76 -3.61 7.86
C ILE A 19 -1.56 -3.05 7.10
N LEU A 20 -1.19 -3.66 5.97
CA LEU A 20 -0.02 -3.25 5.20
C LEU A 20 -0.09 -1.79 4.78
N VAL A 21 -1.23 -1.36 4.23
CA VAL A 21 -1.43 0.00 3.75
C VAL A 21 -1.57 1.01 4.89
N LEU A 22 -2.21 0.66 6.01
CA LEU A 22 -2.27 1.54 7.18
C LEU A 22 -0.88 1.74 7.80
N SER A 23 -0.02 0.73 7.77
CA SER A 23 1.39 0.88 8.17
C SER A 23 2.16 1.81 7.23
N LEU A 24 1.90 1.78 5.91
CA LEU A 24 2.46 2.77 4.96
C LEU A 24 1.99 4.19 5.30
N LEU A 25 0.71 4.35 5.60
CA LEU A 25 0.15 5.65 6.00
C LEU A 25 0.79 6.15 7.30
N TYR A 26 0.90 5.28 8.31
CA TYR A 26 1.56 5.59 9.57
C TYR A 26 3.01 6.03 9.34
N ARG A 27 3.76 5.29 8.51
CA ARG A 27 5.12 5.68 8.12
C ARG A 27 5.15 7.06 7.46
N GLY A 28 4.27 7.32 6.49
CA GLY A 28 4.20 8.63 5.83
C GLY A 28 3.96 9.78 6.81
N ILE A 29 3.09 9.57 7.80
CA ILE A 29 2.84 10.54 8.89
C ILE A 29 4.09 10.74 9.75
N GLU A 30 4.79 9.66 10.11
CA GLU A 30 5.99 9.75 10.94
C GLU A 30 7.14 10.45 10.21
N LEU A 31 7.34 10.19 8.92
CA LEU A 31 8.28 10.93 8.06
C LEU A 31 7.93 12.42 8.03
N TYR A 32 6.64 12.76 7.92
CA TYR A 32 6.20 14.14 7.94
C TYR A 32 6.40 14.81 9.30
N ARG A 33 6.26 14.08 10.40
CA ARG A 33 6.46 14.61 11.75
C ARG A 33 7.94 14.83 12.07
N THR A 34 8.79 13.87 11.70
CA THR A 34 10.21 13.86 12.05
C THR A 34 11.06 14.65 11.07
N GLN A 35 10.58 14.86 9.84
CA GLN A 35 11.32 15.49 8.75
C GLN A 35 12.65 14.78 8.44
N ASP A 36 12.75 13.50 8.76
CA ASP A 36 13.92 12.66 8.45
C ASP A 36 13.47 11.23 8.11
N TYR A 37 14.33 10.44 7.46
CA TYR A 37 14.01 9.05 7.20
C TYR A 37 13.96 8.24 8.49
N LEU A 38 12.97 7.35 8.60
CA LEU A 38 12.97 6.35 9.67
C LEU A 38 14.25 5.53 9.57
N PHE A 39 15.02 5.48 10.65
CA PHE A 39 16.26 4.71 10.79
C PHE A 39 17.49 5.23 10.01
N ARG A 40 17.47 6.45 9.46
CA ARG A 40 18.66 7.05 8.82
C ARG A 40 19.91 6.91 9.68
N THR A 41 19.80 7.30 10.95
CA THR A 41 20.91 7.29 11.91
C THR A 41 21.45 5.89 12.25
N PHE A 42 20.63 4.85 12.06
CA PHE A 42 20.97 3.47 12.41
C PHE A 42 21.41 2.63 11.21
N LEU A 43 20.86 2.91 10.01
CA LEU A 43 21.01 2.05 8.84
C LEU A 43 21.76 2.73 7.69
N ASN A 44 21.73 4.05 7.58
CA ASN A 44 22.39 4.78 6.49
C ASN A 44 22.68 6.23 6.87
N ASN A 45 23.74 6.46 7.65
CA ASN A 45 24.15 7.79 8.09
C ASN A 45 24.53 8.72 6.94
N ASP A 46 25.00 8.17 5.82
CA ASP A 46 25.40 8.91 4.63
C ASP A 46 24.24 9.14 3.65
N ALA A 47 23.01 8.76 4.02
CA ALA A 47 21.82 9.03 3.21
C ALA A 47 21.69 10.55 2.97
N PRO A 48 21.36 10.99 1.74
CA PRO A 48 21.06 12.38 1.48
C PRO A 48 19.88 12.88 2.34
N GLU A 49 19.73 14.20 2.40
CA GLU A 49 18.59 14.79 3.09
C GLU A 49 17.28 14.38 2.42
N MET A 50 16.28 14.04 3.24
CA MET A 50 14.98 13.62 2.74
C MET A 50 14.31 14.77 1.96
N PRO A 51 13.89 14.55 0.70
CA PRO A 51 13.16 15.57 -0.04
C PRO A 51 11.84 15.94 0.63
N SER A 52 11.54 17.24 0.71
CA SER A 52 10.35 17.76 1.40
C SER A 52 9.00 17.27 0.83
N TRP A 53 8.97 16.88 -0.44
CA TRP A 53 7.79 16.32 -1.10
C TRP A 53 7.55 14.84 -0.74
N TYR A 54 8.57 14.12 -0.28
CA TYR A 54 8.51 12.66 -0.10
C TYR A 54 7.50 12.22 0.98
N PRO A 55 7.43 12.84 2.18
CA PRO A 55 6.43 12.48 3.17
C PRO A 55 5.00 12.72 2.67
N ILE A 56 4.78 13.86 2.01
CA ILE A 56 3.45 14.25 1.50
C ILE A 56 2.98 13.27 0.43
N THR A 57 3.84 12.95 -0.54
CA THR A 57 3.53 11.98 -1.59
C THR A 57 3.28 10.58 -1.01
N THR A 58 4.08 10.16 -0.02
CA THR A 58 3.88 8.88 0.69
C THR A 58 2.50 8.83 1.36
N ILE A 59 2.09 9.89 2.04
CA ILE A 59 0.75 9.97 2.66
C ILE A 59 -0.35 9.91 1.59
N ILE A 60 -0.25 10.69 0.52
CA ILE A 60 -1.25 10.74 -0.55
C ILE A 60 -1.46 9.34 -1.15
N PHE A 61 -0.39 8.67 -1.57
CA PHE A 61 -0.52 7.34 -2.18
C PHE A 61 -0.97 6.27 -1.18
N SER A 62 -0.61 6.41 0.09
CA SER A 62 -1.12 5.52 1.15
C SER A 62 -2.62 5.71 1.35
N VAL A 63 -3.13 6.96 1.37
CA VAL A 63 -4.57 7.23 1.44
C VAL A 63 -5.30 6.67 0.21
N ILE A 64 -4.75 6.85 -0.99
CA ILE A 64 -5.31 6.26 -2.22
C ILE A 64 -5.34 4.72 -2.11
N SER A 65 -4.28 4.11 -1.58
CA SER A 65 -4.22 2.67 -1.33
C SER A 65 -5.30 2.23 -0.32
N VAL A 66 -5.55 2.99 0.76
CA VAL A 66 -6.61 2.70 1.74
C VAL A 66 -7.97 2.72 1.05
N ILE A 67 -8.23 3.75 0.24
CA ILE A 67 -9.46 3.85 -0.57
C ILE A 67 -9.57 2.64 -1.50
N GLY A 68 -8.47 2.22 -2.14
CA GLY A 68 -8.39 1.01 -2.96
C GLY A 68 -8.82 -0.25 -2.20
N VAL A 69 -8.32 -0.46 -0.98
CA VAL A 69 -8.70 -1.59 -0.11
C VAL A 69 -10.17 -1.54 0.29
N VAL A 70 -10.70 -0.35 0.61
CA VAL A 70 -12.13 -0.18 0.96
C VAL A 70 -13.00 -0.52 -0.25
N LEU A 71 -12.66 -0.02 -1.43
CA LEU A 71 -13.38 -0.32 -2.68
C LEU A 71 -13.29 -1.82 -3.03
N LEU A 72 -12.13 -2.45 -2.78
CA LEU A 72 -11.94 -3.88 -2.92
C LEU A 72 -12.90 -4.66 -2.03
N TYR A 73 -13.06 -4.27 -0.76
CA TYR A 73 -14.00 -4.90 0.17
C TYR A 73 -15.45 -4.86 -0.31
N PHE A 74 -15.82 -3.83 -1.09
CA PHE A 74 -17.12 -3.66 -1.73
C PHE A 74 -17.19 -4.22 -3.16
N TYR A 75 -16.22 -5.02 -3.58
CA TYR A 75 -16.15 -5.61 -4.92
C TYR A 75 -16.21 -4.57 -6.06
N LYS A 76 -15.52 -3.44 -5.92
CA LYS A 76 -15.41 -2.43 -7.00
C LYS A 76 -14.11 -2.61 -7.76
N LYS A 77 -14.17 -2.83 -9.09
CA LYS A 77 -12.97 -3.13 -9.91
C LYS A 77 -11.93 -2.04 -9.80
N ILE A 78 -12.40 -0.80 -9.76
CA ILE A 78 -11.55 0.38 -9.62
C ILE A 78 -10.68 0.34 -8.35
N GLY A 79 -11.12 -0.34 -7.28
CA GLY A 79 -10.33 -0.53 -6.06
C GLY A 79 -9.05 -1.35 -6.29
N VAL A 80 -9.12 -2.38 -7.14
CA VAL A 80 -7.96 -3.20 -7.52
C VAL A 80 -6.92 -2.35 -8.26
N PHE A 81 -7.37 -1.58 -9.25
CA PHE A 81 -6.48 -0.72 -10.05
C PHE A 81 -5.90 0.44 -9.24
N LEU A 82 -6.70 1.06 -8.36
CA LEU A 82 -6.23 2.11 -7.46
C LEU A 82 -5.16 1.59 -6.51
N LEU A 83 -5.40 0.43 -5.88
CA LEU A 83 -4.44 -0.18 -4.97
C LEU A 83 -3.13 -0.55 -5.68
N LEU A 84 -3.22 -1.21 -6.84
CA LEU A 84 -2.05 -1.58 -7.64
C LEU A 84 -1.27 -0.36 -8.13
N GLY A 85 -1.96 0.62 -8.72
CA GLY A 85 -1.35 1.83 -9.27
C GLY A 85 -0.71 2.70 -8.20
N SER A 86 -1.39 2.91 -7.07
CA SER A 86 -0.85 3.72 -5.98
C SER A 86 0.37 3.08 -5.31
N LEU A 87 0.37 1.77 -5.06
CA LEU A 87 1.54 1.07 -4.53
C LEU A 87 2.71 1.07 -5.52
N PHE A 88 2.43 0.88 -6.82
CA PHE A 88 3.47 0.92 -7.85
C PHE A 88 4.11 2.32 -7.97
N ILE A 89 3.28 3.37 -8.06
CA ILE A 89 3.78 4.74 -8.14
C ILE A 89 4.53 5.11 -6.85
N ALA A 90 4.03 4.72 -5.67
CA ALA A 90 4.71 4.94 -4.40
C ALA A 90 6.06 4.22 -4.32
N ALA A 91 6.22 3.07 -4.97
CA ALA A 91 7.51 2.38 -5.06
C ALA A 91 8.48 3.11 -6.02
N CYS A 92 8.00 3.63 -7.15
CA CYS A 92 8.83 4.36 -8.11
C CYS A 92 9.28 5.74 -7.61
N LEU A 93 8.50 6.38 -6.75
CA LEU A 93 8.78 7.72 -6.21
C LEU A 93 9.66 7.70 -4.96
N GLN A 94 10.22 6.55 -4.58
CA GLN A 94 11.08 6.50 -3.41
C GLN A 94 12.45 7.12 -3.71
N PRO A 95 12.87 8.13 -2.93
CA PRO A 95 14.15 8.82 -3.16
C PRO A 95 15.34 7.90 -2.88
N GLU A 96 15.17 6.93 -1.99
CA GLU A 96 16.21 6.00 -1.57
C GLU A 96 15.69 4.59 -1.34
N PHE A 97 16.55 3.61 -1.61
CA PHE A 97 16.26 2.19 -1.45
C PHE A 97 16.46 1.74 0.00
N MET A 98 15.56 2.16 0.90
CA MET A 98 15.62 1.81 2.32
C MET A 98 14.67 0.66 2.70
N PRO A 99 14.98 -0.14 3.74
CA PRO A 99 14.13 -1.23 4.21
C PRO A 99 12.73 -0.84 4.66
N ASP A 100 12.62 0.26 5.40
CA ASP A 100 11.36 0.80 5.90
C ASP A 100 10.50 1.39 4.77
N GLY A 101 11.13 1.83 3.68
CA GLY A 101 10.46 2.39 2.51
C GLY A 101 10.29 1.43 1.36
N THR A 102 11.34 1.24 0.58
CA THR A 102 11.22 0.68 -0.77
C THR A 102 10.88 -0.79 -0.66
N LEU A 103 11.55 -1.49 0.24
CA LEU A 103 11.29 -2.90 0.50
C LEU A 103 9.88 -3.12 1.04
N TYR A 104 9.39 -2.29 1.96
CA TYR A 104 8.04 -2.46 2.52
C TYR A 104 6.93 -2.18 1.49
N THR A 105 7.06 -1.11 0.69
CA THR A 105 6.10 -0.81 -0.38
C THR A 105 6.14 -1.88 -1.48
N LEU A 106 7.33 -2.32 -1.89
CA LEU A 106 7.49 -3.40 -2.87
C LEU A 106 6.94 -4.73 -2.35
N PHE A 107 7.15 -5.05 -1.06
CA PHE A 107 6.56 -6.23 -0.44
C PHE A 107 5.04 -6.18 -0.48
N SER A 108 4.44 -5.03 -0.15
CA SER A 108 2.99 -4.83 -0.20
C SER A 108 2.45 -5.00 -1.62
N LEU A 109 3.14 -4.43 -2.62
CA LEU A 109 2.80 -4.60 -4.03
C LEU A 109 2.93 -6.05 -4.48
N PHE A 110 4.03 -6.73 -4.15
CA PHE A 110 4.27 -8.12 -4.50
C PHE A 110 3.23 -9.04 -3.86
N PHE A 111 2.90 -8.83 -2.59
CA PHE A 111 1.87 -9.58 -1.90
C PHE A 111 0.50 -9.42 -2.59
N PHE A 112 0.13 -8.20 -2.96
CA PHE A 112 -1.12 -7.94 -3.66
C PHE A 112 -1.16 -8.54 -5.07
N VAL A 113 -0.09 -8.40 -5.85
CA VAL A 113 -0.01 -8.94 -7.21
C VAL A 113 0.04 -10.47 -7.20
N GLY A 114 0.87 -11.06 -6.33
CA GLY A 114 1.08 -12.51 -6.26
C GLY A 114 -0.11 -13.25 -5.63
N TYR A 115 -0.45 -12.90 -4.39
CA TYR A 115 -1.49 -13.59 -3.63
C TYR A 115 -2.85 -12.93 -3.80
N GLY A 116 -2.89 -11.60 -3.79
CA GLY A 116 -4.13 -10.85 -3.91
C GLY A 116 -4.86 -11.18 -5.21
N LEU A 117 -4.23 -11.01 -6.37
CA LEU A 117 -4.89 -11.29 -7.65
C LEU A 117 -5.34 -12.74 -7.79
N ALA A 118 -4.59 -13.71 -7.25
CA ALA A 118 -4.99 -15.12 -7.25
C ALA A 118 -6.27 -15.36 -6.45
N ILE A 119 -6.46 -14.66 -5.33
CA ILE A 119 -7.69 -14.72 -4.51
C ILE A 119 -8.84 -13.95 -5.17
N LEU A 120 -8.55 -12.84 -5.87
CA LEU A 120 -9.56 -11.99 -6.49
C LEU A 120 -10.08 -12.53 -7.83
N TYR A 121 -9.25 -13.21 -8.60
CA TYR A 121 -9.59 -13.70 -9.94
C TYR A 121 -10.85 -14.59 -9.99
N PRO A 122 -11.04 -15.57 -9.08
CA PRO A 122 -12.27 -16.37 -9.02
C PRO A 122 -13.54 -15.52 -8.80
N HIS A 123 -13.39 -14.39 -8.11
CA HIS A 123 -14.48 -13.47 -7.81
C HIS A 123 -14.62 -12.35 -8.85
N TRP A 124 -13.81 -12.29 -9.92
CA TRP A 124 -13.77 -11.14 -10.83
C TRP A 124 -15.13 -10.79 -11.46
N LYS A 125 -16.00 -11.78 -11.68
CA LYS A 125 -17.37 -11.59 -12.19
C LYS A 125 -18.31 -10.92 -11.19
N GLU A 126 -17.98 -10.96 -9.90
CA GLU A 126 -18.72 -10.31 -8.82
C GLU A 126 -18.40 -8.82 -8.73
N PHE A 127 -17.30 -8.39 -9.36
CA PHE A 127 -16.91 -7.00 -9.33
C PHE A 127 -17.71 -6.16 -10.32
N ASP A 128 -18.18 -4.99 -9.86
CA ASP A 128 -18.73 -3.93 -10.71
C ASP A 128 -17.60 -3.05 -11.26
#